data_AF-A0A3D1JIY9-F1
#
_entry.id   AF-A0A3D1JIY9-F1
#
_cell.length_a   1.000
_cell.length_b   1.000
_cell.length_c   1.000
_cell.angle_alpha   90.00
_cell.angle_beta   90.00
_cell.angle_gamma   90.00
#
_symmetry.space_group_name_H-M   'P 1'
#
loop_
_entity.id
_entity.type
_entity.pdbx_description
1 polymer ?
#
loop_
_entity_poly.entity_id
_entity_poly.type
_entity_poly.pdbx_seq_one_letter_code
_entity_poly.pdbx_strand_id
1 'polypeptide(L)'
;MANHPLNLALRFILELGALGAMGFWGWTQHTGLERWLWTIILPLLAALLWGTVRVPGDPGYAPIAVHGIVRLLLEIGFFGGAVWLLFAARQSGWAIAFLVVIILHYALSYDRILWMLRQ
;
A
#
# COMPACT_ATOMS: atom_id res chain seq x y z
N MET A 1 1.58 2.57 19.63
CA MET A 1 2.76 1.98 18.96
C MET A 1 2.81 2.34 17.48
N ALA A 2 1.68 2.60 16.82
CA ALA A 2 1.65 2.98 15.41
C ALA A 2 2.55 4.18 15.04
N ASN A 3 2.66 5.18 15.91
CA ASN A 3 3.51 6.37 15.70
C ASN A 3 4.99 6.17 16.09
N HIS A 4 5.40 4.96 16.51
CA HIS A 4 6.79 4.68 16.80
C HIS A 4 7.63 4.79 15.51
N PRO A 5 8.79 5.47 15.51
CA PRO A 5 9.55 5.74 14.28
C PRO A 5 9.91 4.49 13.48
N LEU A 6 10.17 3.36 14.15
CA LEU A 6 10.42 2.08 13.48
C LEU A 6 9.19 1.55 12.74
N ASN A 7 7.98 1.71 13.29
CA ASN A 7 6.76 1.28 12.61
C ASN A 7 6.46 2.17 11.41
N LEU A 8 6.73 3.47 11.51
CA LEU A 8 6.61 4.40 10.39
C LEU A 8 7.64 4.09 9.30
N ALA A 9 8.89 3.79 9.66
CA ALA A 9 9.91 3.37 8.71
C ALA A 9 9.55 2.05 8.03
N LEU A 10 9.06 1.06 8.78
CA LEU A 10 8.59 -0.22 8.23
C LEU A 10 7.43 0.01 7.25
N ARG A 11 6.45 0.84 7.63
CA ARG A 11 5.33 1.21 6.76
C ARG A 11 5.82 1.86 5.47
N PHE A 12 6.75 2.80 5.56
CA PHE A 12 7.32 3.45 4.38
C PHE A 12 8.03 2.46 3.46
N ILE A 13 8.80 1.51 4.01
CA ILE A 13 9.42 0.43 3.22
C ILE A 13 8.37 -0.44 2.54
N LEU A 14 7.28 -0.79 3.24
CA LEU A 14 6.16 -1.52 2.66
C LEU A 14 5.49 -0.72 1.53
N GLU A 15 5.30 0.59 1.70
CA GLU A 15 4.73 1.45 0.66
C GLU A 15 5.61 1.45 -0.60
N LEU A 16 6.93 1.60 -0.45
CA LEU A 16 7.88 1.50 -1.57
C LEU A 16 7.84 0.11 -2.22
N GLY A 17 7.78 -0.95 -1.41
CA GLY A 17 7.68 -2.32 -1.91
C GLY A 17 6.40 -2.56 -2.72
N ALA A 18 5.27 -2.00 -2.27
CA ALA A 18 3.99 -2.11 -2.98
C ALA A 18 4.02 -1.38 -4.33
N LEU A 19 4.56 -0.16 -4.38
CA LEU A 19 4.75 0.58 -5.63
C LEU A 19 5.71 -0.15 -6.58
N GLY A 20 6.79 -0.71 -6.03
CA GLY A 20 7.73 -1.54 -6.78
C GLY A 20 7.07 -2.80 -7.36
N ALA A 21 6.23 -3.48 -6.59
CA ALA A 21 5.45 -4.63 -7.05
C ALA A 21 4.52 -4.29 -8.21
N MET A 22 3.81 -3.15 -8.11
CA MET A 22 2.94 -2.65 -9.19
C MET A 22 3.74 -2.36 -10.47
N GLY A 23 4.89 -1.68 -10.35
CA GLY A 23 5.76 -1.41 -11.50
C GLY A 23 6.35 -2.68 -12.10
N PHE A 24 6.80 -3.62 -11.25
CA PHE A 24 7.33 -4.91 -11.68
C PHE A 24 6.30 -5.74 -12.44
N TRP A 25 5.05 -5.77 -11.97
CA TRP A 25 3.96 -6.43 -12.67
C TRP A 25 3.70 -5.78 -14.03
N GLY A 26 3.61 -4.44 -14.08
CA GLY A 26 3.45 -3.69 -15.33
C GLY A 26 4.56 -3.99 -16.35
N TRP A 27 5.79 -4.18 -15.87
CA TRP A 27 6.94 -4.51 -16.71
C TRP A 27 6.91 -5.96 -17.22
N THR A 28 6.54 -6.90 -16.37
CA THR A 28 6.68 -8.35 -16.66
C THR A 28 5.48 -8.96 -17.37
N GLN A 29 4.28 -8.44 -17.14
CA GLN A 29 3.04 -9.04 -17.68
C GLN A 29 2.60 -8.46 -19.03
N HIS A 30 3.24 -7.39 -19.50
CA HIS A 30 2.89 -6.72 -20.75
C HIS A 30 4.07 -6.66 -21.71
N THR A 31 3.78 -6.38 -22.99
CA THR A 31 4.77 -6.18 -24.05
C THR A 31 4.50 -4.85 -24.78
N GLY A 32 5.49 -4.33 -25.49
CA GLY A 32 5.34 -3.09 -26.27
C GLY A 32 5.09 -1.84 -25.41
N LEU A 33 4.21 -0.95 -25.90
CA LEU A 33 3.89 0.32 -25.23
C LEU A 33 3.10 0.15 -23.93
N GLU A 34 2.22 -0.86 -23.87
CA GLU A 34 1.41 -1.14 -22.67
C GLU A 34 2.28 -1.42 -21.44
N ARG A 35 3.45 -2.05 -21.65
CA ARG A 35 4.44 -2.27 -20.60
C ARG A 35 4.84 -0.99 -19.89
N TRP A 36 5.23 0.03 -20.66
CA TRP A 36 5.64 1.31 -20.12
C TRP A 36 4.47 2.04 -19.46
N LEU A 37 3.29 1.96 -20.08
CA LEU A 37 2.07 2.54 -19.56
C LEU A 37 1.76 2.01 -18.17
N TRP A 38 1.66 0.69 -17.99
CA TRP A 38 1.32 0.07 -16.71
C TRP A 38 2.44 0.19 -15.68
N THR A 39 3.71 0.12 -16.10
CA THR A 39 4.86 0.27 -15.18
C THR A 39 4.89 1.65 -14.51
N ILE A 40 4.44 2.69 -15.20
CA ILE A 40 4.49 4.08 -14.70
C ILE A 40 3.14 4.51 -14.12
N ILE A 41 2.06 4.33 -14.87
CA ILE A 41 0.75 4.87 -14.50
C ILE A 41 0.19 4.16 -13.27
N LEU A 42 0.34 2.83 -13.17
CA LEU A 42 -0.25 2.10 -12.04
C LEU A 42 0.36 2.51 -10.69
N PRO A 43 1.70 2.52 -10.51
CA PRO A 43 2.29 3.02 -9.27
C PRO A 43 1.99 4.50 -9.02
N LEU A 44 1.98 5.35 -10.05
CA LEU A 44 1.69 6.77 -9.87
C LEU A 44 0.26 7.01 -9.37
N LEU A 45 -0.73 6.37 -9.98
CA LEU A 45 -2.12 6.46 -9.52
C LEU A 45 -2.27 5.94 -8.10
N ALA A 46 -1.63 4.82 -7.79
CA ALA A 46 -1.64 4.25 -6.44
C ALA A 46 -1.00 5.21 -5.41
N ALA A 47 0.14 5.82 -5.74
CA ALA A 47 0.82 6.80 -4.89
C ALA A 47 -0.02 8.07 -4.70
N LEU A 48 -0.68 8.55 -5.76
CA LEU A 48 -1.59 9.69 -5.69
C LEU A 48 -2.77 9.39 -4.76
N LEU A 49 -3.44 8.23 -4.93
CA LEU A 49 -4.53 7.82 -4.05
C LEU A 49 -4.06 7.69 -2.60
N TRP A 50 -2.90 7.08 -2.38
CA TRP A 50 -2.31 6.92 -1.06
C TRP A 50 -1.99 8.26 -0.37
N GLY A 51 -1.42 9.21 -1.11
CA GLY A 51 -0.99 10.50 -0.58
C GLY A 51 -2.12 11.53 -0.40
N THR A 52 -3.16 11.45 -1.23
CA THR A 52 -4.27 12.43 -1.23
C THR A 52 -5.42 12.07 -0.30
N VAL A 53 -5.77 10.78 -0.23
CA VAL A 53 -6.92 10.28 0.54
C VAL A 53 -6.51 10.01 1.97
N ARG A 54 -6.71 10.95 2.89
CA ARG A 54 -6.23 10.84 4.28
C ARG A 54 -7.38 10.95 5.26
N VAL A 55 -7.17 10.37 6.44
CA VAL A 55 -8.12 10.46 7.54
C VAL A 55 -7.88 11.77 8.30
N PRO A 56 -8.92 12.52 8.69
CA PRO A 56 -8.75 13.71 9.52
C PRO A 56 -7.93 13.42 10.79
N GLY A 57 -6.93 14.24 11.11
CA GLY A 57 -6.09 14.05 12.30
C GLY A 57 -4.90 13.10 12.13
N ASP A 58 -4.71 12.49 10.96
CA ASP A 58 -3.43 11.88 10.56
C ASP A 58 -2.39 13.02 10.34
N PRO A 59 -1.11 12.86 10.69
CA PRO A 59 -0.14 13.96 10.61
C PRO A 59 0.06 14.43 9.15
N GLY A 60 -0.25 15.69 8.90
CA GLY A 60 -0.10 16.36 7.60
C GLY A 60 -1.40 16.97 7.07
N TYR A 61 -1.30 17.66 5.93
CA TYR A 61 -2.48 18.15 5.21
C TYR A 61 -3.24 16.96 4.60
N ALA A 62 -4.56 16.95 4.75
CA ALA A 62 -5.45 15.95 4.18
C ALA A 62 -6.24 16.58 3.01
N PRO A 63 -5.75 16.49 1.76
CA PRO A 63 -6.46 17.07 0.61
C PRO A 63 -7.87 16.50 0.44
N ILE A 64 -8.02 15.19 0.65
CA ILE A 64 -9.30 14.49 0.60
C ILE A 64 -9.48 13.77 1.94
N ALA A 65 -10.30 14.36 2.80
CA ALA A 65 -10.66 13.81 4.09
C ALA A 65 -11.68 12.65 3.93
N VAL A 66 -11.34 11.47 4.44
CA VAL A 66 -12.24 10.30 4.44
C VAL A 66 -12.37 9.67 5.83
N HIS A 67 -13.46 8.93 6.04
CA HIS A 67 -13.67 8.15 7.26
C HIS A 67 -12.62 7.04 7.40
N GLY A 68 -12.34 6.62 8.63
CA GLY A 68 -11.25 5.67 8.89
C GLY A 68 -11.46 4.30 8.23
N ILE A 69 -12.71 3.84 8.11
CA ILE A 69 -13.07 2.62 7.37
C ILE A 69 -12.69 2.73 5.89
N VAL A 70 -12.94 3.88 5.25
CA VAL A 70 -12.62 4.09 3.83
C VAL A 70 -11.10 4.06 3.64
N ARG A 71 -10.34 4.67 4.56
CA ARG A 71 -8.88 4.56 4.53
C ARG A 71 -8.42 3.12 4.72
N LEU A 72 -9.02 2.36 5.63
CA LEU A 72 -8.65 0.96 5.85
C LEU A 72 -8.89 0.10 4.60
N LEU A 73 -10.01 0.32 3.90
CA LEU A 73 -10.30 -0.34 2.62
C LEU A 73 -9.28 0.04 1.53
N LEU A 74 -8.89 1.32 1.45
CA LEU A 74 -7.83 1.77 0.56
C LEU A 74 -6.52 1.07 0.88
N GLU A 75 -6.19 0.92 2.16
CA GLU A 75 -4.97 0.24 2.60
C GLU A 75 -4.95 -1.24 2.25
N ILE A 76 -6.08 -1.93 2.45
CA ILE A 76 -6.27 -3.31 2.02
C ILE A 76 -6.14 -3.43 0.50
N GLY A 77 -6.76 -2.52 -0.27
CA GLY A 77 -6.67 -2.51 -1.72
C GLY A 77 -5.25 -2.25 -2.23
N PHE A 78 -4.53 -1.33 -1.60
CA PHE A 78 -3.16 -0.95 -1.97
C PHE A 78 -2.17 -2.09 -1.69
N PHE A 79 -2.12 -2.59 -0.45
CA PHE A 79 -1.19 -3.65 -0.06
C PHE A 79 -1.63 -5.02 -0.57
N GLY A 80 -2.93 -5.34 -0.49
CA GLY A 80 -3.49 -6.58 -1.03
C GLY A 80 -3.36 -6.63 -2.55
N GLY A 81 -3.56 -5.50 -3.23
CA GLY A 81 -3.30 -5.36 -4.66
C GLY A 81 -1.84 -5.63 -5.00
N ALA A 82 -0.89 -5.07 -4.26
CA ALA A 82 0.54 -5.35 -4.47
C ALA A 82 0.88 -6.84 -4.28
N VAL A 83 0.36 -7.50 -3.25
CA VAL A 83 0.52 -8.96 -3.04
C VAL A 83 -0.06 -9.73 -4.23
N TRP A 84 -1.26 -9.39 -4.67
CA TRP A 84 -1.90 -10.03 -5.82
C TRP A 84 -1.10 -9.86 -7.11
N LEU A 85 -0.57 -8.66 -7.36
CA LEU A 85 0.26 -8.36 -8.53
C LEU A 85 1.57 -9.15 -8.50
N LEU A 86 2.20 -9.35 -7.33
CA LEU A 86 3.37 -10.22 -7.21
C LEU A 86 3.03 -11.68 -7.54
N PHE A 87 1.89 -12.19 -7.08
CA PHE A 87 1.42 -13.53 -7.47
C PHE A 87 1.15 -13.63 -8.96
N ALA A 88 0.48 -12.63 -9.55
CA ALA A 88 0.21 -12.57 -10.99
C ALA A 88 1.51 -12.51 -11.80
N ALA A 89 2.55 -11.86 -11.27
CA ALA A 89 3.89 -11.83 -11.85
C ALA A 89 4.73 -13.10 -11.57
N ARG A 90 4.11 -14.16 -11.04
CA ARG A 90 4.74 -15.45 -10.66
C ARG A 90 5.85 -15.33 -9.61
N GLN A 91 5.85 -14.27 -8.82
CA GLN A 91 6.79 -14.05 -7.71
C GLN A 91 6.18 -14.47 -6.37
N SER A 92 5.74 -15.73 -6.28
CA SER A 92 5.00 -16.26 -5.12
C SER A 92 5.78 -16.14 -3.81
N GLY A 93 7.09 -16.38 -3.83
CA GLY A 93 7.94 -16.24 -2.64
C GLY A 93 7.96 -14.81 -2.10
N TRP A 94 8.16 -13.82 -2.97
CA TRP A 94 8.11 -12.41 -2.61
C TRP A 94 6.71 -11.98 -2.18
N ALA A 95 5.66 -12.47 -2.84
CA ALA A 95 4.27 -12.19 -2.47
C ALA A 95 3.94 -12.65 -1.05
N ILE A 96 4.34 -13.88 -0.70
CA ILE A 96 4.13 -14.46 0.64
C ILE A 96 4.95 -13.69 1.68
N ALA A 97 6.23 -13.45 1.42
CA ALA A 97 7.08 -12.69 2.33
C ALA A 97 6.49 -11.30 2.60
N PHE A 98 6.06 -10.60 1.56
CA PHE A 98 5.46 -9.28 1.66
C PHE A 98 4.15 -9.32 2.46
N LEU A 99 3.26 -10.28 2.19
CA LEU A 99 2.02 -10.48 2.94
C LEU A 99 2.28 -10.73 4.43
N VAL A 100 3.25 -11.58 4.77
CA VAL A 100 3.60 -11.87 6.17
C VAL A 100 4.07 -10.59 6.88
N VAL A 101 4.92 -9.80 6.25
CA VAL A 101 5.40 -8.54 6.84
C VAL A 101 4.26 -7.54 7.01
N ILE A 102 3.32 -7.44 6.05
CA ILE A 102 2.11 -6.62 6.18
C ILE A 102 1.29 -7.06 7.39
N ILE A 103 1.01 -8.36 7.54
CA ILE A 103 0.22 -8.88 8.66
C ILE A 103 0.90 -8.56 10.00
N LEU A 104 2.22 -8.79 10.10
CA LEU A 104 2.98 -8.45 11.31
C LEU A 104 2.94 -6.95 11.61
N HIS A 105 3.09 -6.10 10.58
CA HIS A 105 3.01 -4.65 10.75
C HIS A 105 1.64 -4.20 11.28
N TYR A 106 0.53 -4.74 10.75
CA TYR A 106 -0.82 -4.42 11.21
C TYR A 106 -1.11 -5.00 12.60
N ALA A 107 -0.59 -6.19 12.92
CA ALA A 107 -0.70 -6.76 14.27
C ALA A 107 0.01 -5.88 15.31
N LEU A 108 1.20 -5.35 14.98
CA LEU A 108 1.94 -4.42 15.84
C LEU A 108 1.31 -3.01 15.90
N SER A 109 0.56 -2.64 14.87
CA SER A 109 -0.09 -1.32 14.72
C SER A 109 -1.61 -1.40 14.95
N TYR A 110 -2.08 -2.37 15.73
CA TYR A 110 -3.51 -2.60 15.99
C TYR A 110 -4.20 -1.37 16.59
N ASP A 111 -3.47 -0.53 17.33
CA ASP A 111 -3.93 0.73 17.90
C ASP A 111 -4.43 1.69 16.81
N ARG A 112 -3.78 1.72 15.64
CA ARG A 112 -4.20 2.54 14.51
C ARG A 112 -5.46 2.02 13.84
N ILE A 113 -5.62 0.70 13.73
CA ILE A 113 -6.84 0.10 13.17
C ILE A 113 -8.03 0.44 14.08
N LEU A 114 -7.88 0.27 15.39
CA LEU A 114 -8.93 0.60 16.36
C LEU A 114 -9.27 2.08 16.34
N TRP A 115 -8.29 2.97 16.19
CA TRP A 115 -8.53 4.39 16.05
C TRP A 115 -9.34 4.72 14.78
N MET A 116 -8.97 4.15 13.62
CA MET A 116 -9.69 4.33 12.37
C MET A 116 -11.13 3.81 12.42
N LEU A 117 -11.38 2.71 13.13
CA LEU A 117 -12.72 2.14 13.27
C LEU A 117 -13.63 3.00 14.17
N ARG A 118 -13.06 3.84 15.04
CA ARG A 118 -13.79 4.72 15.95
C ARG A 118 -14.10 6.10 15.33
N GLN A 119 -13.69 6.33 14.10
CA GLN A 119 -13.71 7.63 13.43
C GLN A 119 -14.64 7.64 12.21
#